data_AF-A0A927HEG9-F1
#
_entry.id   AF-A0A927HEG9-F1
#
_cell.length_a   1.000
_cell.length_b   1.000
_cell.length_c   1.000
_cell.angle_alpha   90.00
_cell.angle_beta   90.00
_cell.angle_gamma   90.00
#
_symmetry.space_group_name_H-M   'P 1'
#
loop_
_entity.id
_entity.type
_entity.pdbx_description
1 polymer ?
#
loop_
_entity_poly.entity_id
_entity_poly.type
_entity_poly.pdbx_seq_one_letter_code
_entity_poly.pdbx_strand_id
1 'polypeptide(L)'
;MPVFLRSALCLSLLAVAACDEIAVANDPEALADLRGQKSCVRAVVDETGADGVAINTTIPIIETNYFIVDVPNAKSWSCVTDENGRATQIAEINR
;
A
#
# COMPACT_ATOMS: atom_id res chain seq x y z
N MET A 1 34.35 -18.01 -1.92
CA MET A 1 33.57 -17.36 -0.84
C MET A 1 32.96 -16.00 -1.24
N PRO A 2 32.13 -15.87 -2.31
CA PRO A 2 31.30 -14.67 -2.54
C PRO A 2 29.81 -14.88 -2.26
N VAL A 3 29.37 -16.13 -2.04
CA VAL A 3 27.94 -16.49 -1.95
C VAL A 3 27.29 -16.00 -0.66
N PHE A 4 28.00 -16.06 0.48
CA PHE A 4 27.48 -15.62 1.77
C PHE A 4 27.27 -14.10 1.89
N LEU A 5 28.06 -13.31 1.16
CA LEU A 5 27.94 -11.84 1.19
C LEU A 5 26.63 -11.37 0.54
N ARG A 6 26.21 -12.05 -0.54
CA ARG A 6 24.93 -11.77 -1.22
C ARG A 6 23.73 -12.12 -0.33
N SER A 7 23.78 -13.25 0.37
CA SER A 7 22.70 -13.68 1.27
C SER A 7 22.49 -12.71 2.44
N ALA A 8 23.56 -12.16 3.01
CA ALA A 8 23.47 -11.18 4.09
C ALA A 8 22.82 -9.86 3.63
N LEU A 9 23.16 -9.38 2.43
CA LEU A 9 22.58 -8.17 1.82
C LEU A 9 21.08 -8.32 1.56
N CYS A 10 20.64 -9.47 1.05
CA CYS A 10 19.22 -9.75 0.84
C CYS A 10 18.42 -9.77 2.16
N LEU A 11 18.99 -10.31 3.25
CA LEU A 11 18.33 -10.28 4.56
C LEU A 11 18.21 -8.86 5.12
N SER A 12 19.23 -8.01 4.97
CA SER A 12 19.15 -6.62 5.43
C SER A 12 18.08 -5.81 4.68
N LEU A 13 17.85 -6.08 3.39
CA LEU A 13 16.84 -5.39 2.60
C LEU A 13 15.40 -5.79 2.99
N LEU A 14 15.19 -7.06 3.36
CA LEU A 14 13.89 -7.53 3.86
C LEU A 14 13.53 -6.91 5.22
N ALA A 15 14.53 -6.69 6.08
CA ALA A 15 14.31 -6.06 7.39
C ALA A 15 13.77 -4.62 7.27
N VAL A 16 14.24 -3.85 6.28
CA VAL A 16 13.81 -2.44 6.10
C VAL A 16 12.37 -2.34 5.60
N ALA A 17 11.93 -3.24 4.71
CA ALA A 17 10.58 -3.22 4.17
C ALA A 17 9.48 -3.54 5.21
N ALA A 18 9.85 -4.24 6.29
CA ALA A 18 8.95 -4.58 7.39
C ALA A 18 8.95 -3.55 8.52
N CYS A 19 9.86 -2.57 8.51
CA CYS A 19 10.00 -1.60 9.60
C CYS A 19 8.70 -0.81 9.85
N ASP A 20 7.94 -0.48 8.80
CA ASP A 20 6.69 0.26 8.97
C ASP A 20 5.63 -0.56 9.70
N GLU A 21 5.50 -1.86 9.39
CA GLU A 21 4.55 -2.73 10.08
C GLU A 21 4.96 -2.93 11.55
N ILE A 22 6.26 -3.02 11.83
CA ILE A 22 6.79 -3.16 13.20
C ILE A 22 6.54 -1.90 14.04
N ALA A 23 6.63 -0.72 13.43
CA ALA A 23 6.40 0.56 14.11
C ALA A 23 4.97 0.69 14.67
N VAL A 24 4.00 0.05 14.02
CA VAL A 24 2.58 0.02 14.42
C VAL A 24 2.11 -1.36 14.86
N ALA A 25 3.01 -2.31 15.11
CA ALA A 25 2.64 -3.70 15.43
C ALA A 25 1.81 -3.86 16.72
N ASN A 26 1.87 -2.88 17.62
CA ASN A 26 1.10 -2.88 18.86
C ASN A 26 -0.30 -2.25 18.70
N ASP A 27 -0.60 -1.67 17.55
CA ASP A 27 -1.88 -1.06 17.21
C ASP A 27 -2.48 -1.80 16.00
N PRO A 28 -3.44 -2.71 16.24
CA PRO A 28 -4.01 -3.53 15.17
C PRO A 28 -4.77 -2.70 14.13
N GLU A 29 -5.36 -1.57 14.51
CA GLU A 29 -6.09 -0.70 13.58
C GLU A 29 -5.12 0.05 12.67
N ALA A 30 -4.06 0.63 13.25
CA ALA A 30 -3.02 1.31 12.47
C ALA A 30 -2.26 0.33 11.55
N LEU A 31 -2.07 -0.92 11.98
CA LEU A 31 -1.47 -1.96 11.15
C LEU A 31 -2.38 -2.33 9.96
N ALA A 32 -3.68 -2.49 10.18
CA ALA A 32 -4.65 -2.77 9.13
C ALA A 32 -4.74 -1.62 8.13
N ASP A 33 -4.73 -0.36 8.60
CA ASP A 33 -4.72 0.82 7.73
C ASP A 33 -3.46 0.89 6.86
N LEU A 34 -2.27 0.70 7.47
CA LEU A 34 -1.01 0.68 6.73
C LEU A 34 -0.97 -0.42 5.65
N ARG A 35 -1.49 -1.61 5.97
CA ARG A 35 -1.65 -2.70 5.00
C ARG A 35 -2.64 -2.34 3.91
N GLY A 36 -3.75 -1.71 4.27
CA GLY A 36 -4.77 -1.23 3.36
C GLY A 36 -4.21 -0.28 2.32
N GLN A 37 -3.48 0.75 2.78
CA GLN A 37 -2.78 1.70 1.93
C GLN A 37 -1.83 0.99 0.94
N LYS A 38 -0.94 0.12 1.44
CA LYS A 38 0.01 -0.62 0.61
C LYS A 38 -0.68 -1.54 -0.39
N SER A 39 -1.73 -2.25 0.03
CA SER A 39 -2.48 -3.17 -0.82
C SER A 39 -3.27 -2.43 -1.90
N CYS A 40 -3.83 -1.27 -1.60
CA CYS A 40 -4.58 -0.46 -2.55
C CYS A 40 -3.68 0.17 -3.62
N VAL A 41 -2.53 0.73 -3.21
CA VAL A 41 -1.52 1.22 -4.17
C VAL A 41 -1.10 0.08 -5.10
N ARG A 42 -0.79 -1.09 -4.55
CA ARG A 42 -0.40 -2.25 -5.36
C ARG A 42 -1.50 -2.67 -6.34
N ALA A 43 -2.75 -2.77 -5.89
CA ALA A 43 -3.86 -3.17 -6.75
C ALA A 43 -4.05 -2.20 -7.94
N VAL A 44 -3.92 -0.89 -7.70
CA VAL A 44 -4.02 0.13 -8.76
C VAL A 44 -2.81 0.09 -9.69
N VAL A 45 -1.59 -0.15 -9.19
CA VAL A 45 -0.40 -0.37 -10.02
C VAL A 45 -0.58 -1.60 -10.91
N ASP A 46 -1.06 -2.71 -10.35
CA ASP A 46 -1.28 -3.96 -11.09
C ASP A 46 -2.34 -3.78 -12.21
N GLU A 47 -3.36 -2.96 -11.98
CA GLU A 47 -4.41 -2.66 -12.96
C GLU A 47 -3.96 -1.67 -14.05
N THR A 48 -3.23 -0.62 -13.67
CA THR A 48 -2.91 0.51 -14.57
C THR A 48 -1.52 0.41 -15.21
N GLY A 49 -0.60 -0.34 -14.61
CA GLY A 49 0.82 -0.36 -14.98
C GLY A 49 1.55 0.96 -14.74
N ALA A 50 0.96 1.89 -13.98
CA ALA A 50 1.53 3.22 -13.77
C ALA A 50 2.58 3.23 -12.65
N ASP A 51 3.63 4.02 -12.86
CA ASP A 51 4.60 4.36 -11.83
C ASP A 51 4.14 5.58 -11.01
N GLY A 52 4.60 5.69 -9.77
CA GLY A 52 4.32 6.85 -8.91
C GLY A 52 2.90 6.91 -8.36
N VAL A 53 2.18 5.78 -8.36
CA VAL A 53 0.86 5.64 -7.74
C VAL A 53 0.99 5.81 -6.22
N ALA A 54 0.11 6.60 -5.62
CA ALA A 54 0.18 6.94 -4.19
C ALA A 54 -1.20 7.14 -3.58
N ILE A 55 -1.31 7.02 -2.25
CA ILE A 55 -2.53 7.37 -1.52
C ILE A 55 -2.75 8.88 -1.56
N ASN A 56 -3.96 9.29 -1.91
CA ASN A 56 -4.38 10.69 -1.83
C ASN A 56 -4.76 11.01 -0.39
N THR A 57 -3.94 11.82 0.27
CA THR A 57 -4.18 12.28 1.66
C THR A 57 -4.86 13.65 1.72
N THR A 58 -5.22 14.23 0.58
CA THR A 58 -5.84 15.57 0.49
C THR A 58 -7.36 15.48 0.53
N ILE A 59 -7.93 14.39 0.02
CA ILE A 59 -9.36 14.13 0.07
C ILE A 59 -9.68 13.50 1.44
N PRO A 60 -10.50 14.13 2.29
CA PRO A 60 -10.89 13.53 3.55
C PRO A 60 -11.80 12.32 3.29
N ILE A 61 -11.45 11.17 3.88
CA ILE A 61 -12.24 9.95 3.88
C ILE A 61 -12.72 9.70 5.30
N ILE A 62 -14.01 9.40 5.46
CA ILE A 62 -14.62 9.12 6.77
C ILE A 62 -14.90 7.63 6.96
N GLU A 63 -14.92 6.86 5.87
CA GLU A 63 -15.11 5.43 5.85
C GLU A 63 -13.82 4.69 6.16
N THR A 64 -13.86 3.79 7.13
CA THR A 64 -12.77 2.84 7.37
C THR A 64 -12.60 1.91 6.17
N ASN A 65 -11.36 1.46 5.90
CA ASN A 65 -11.05 0.55 4.81
C ASN A 65 -11.35 1.10 3.40
N TYR A 66 -11.46 2.42 3.26
CA TYR A 66 -11.66 3.09 1.99
C TYR A 66 -10.48 4.03 1.72
N PHE A 67 -9.91 3.93 0.52
CA PHE A 67 -8.75 4.71 0.13
C PHE A 67 -8.96 5.33 -1.24
N ILE A 68 -8.48 6.57 -1.39
CA ILE A 68 -8.32 7.19 -2.70
C ILE A 68 -6.87 7.05 -3.10
N VAL A 69 -6.64 6.59 -4.32
CA VAL A 69 -5.31 6.36 -4.88
C VAL A 69 -5.15 7.24 -6.11
N ASP A 70 -4.15 8.10 -6.11
CA ASP A 70 -3.81 8.94 -7.26
C ASP A 70 -2.86 8.22 -8.20
N VAL A 71 -3.12 8.39 -9.49
CA VAL A 71 -2.26 7.93 -10.58
C VAL A 71 -1.75 9.16 -11.35
N PRO A 72 -0.44 9.34 -11.53
CA PRO A 72 0.10 10.51 -12.22
C PRO A 72 -0.48 10.65 -13.64
N ASN A 73 -0.97 11.85 -13.97
CA ASN A 73 -1.58 12.18 -15.27
C ASN A 73 -2.80 11.34 -15.66
N ALA A 74 -3.44 10.67 -14.71
CA ALA A 74 -4.66 9.88 -14.94
C ALA A 74 -5.70 10.17 -13.86
N LYS A 75 -6.85 9.50 -13.94
CA LYS A 75 -7.89 9.63 -12.91
C LYS A 75 -7.48 8.91 -11.64
N SER A 76 -7.93 9.44 -10.51
CA SER A 76 -7.81 8.77 -9.21
C SER A 76 -8.73 7.55 -9.15
N TRP A 77 -8.37 6.63 -8.28
CA TRP A 77 -9.08 5.38 -8.04
C TRP A 77 -9.60 5.34 -6.61
N SER A 78 -10.74 4.72 -6.44
CA SER A 78 -11.23 4.28 -5.15
C SER A 78 -10.80 2.84 -4.90
N CYS A 79 -10.48 2.51 -3.66
CA CYS A 79 -10.11 1.17 -3.24
C CYS A 79 -10.76 0.84 -1.90
N VAL A 80 -11.27 -0.38 -1.78
CA VAL A 80 -11.88 -0.91 -0.55
C VAL A 80 -11.11 -2.14 -0.08
N THR A 81 -10.82 -2.20 1.23
CA THR A 81 -10.10 -3.32 1.85
C THR A 81 -10.97 -4.16 2.76
N ASP A 82 -10.55 -5.39 3.03
CA ASP A 82 -11.07 -6.19 4.15
C ASP A 82 -10.48 -5.71 5.50
N GLU A 83 -10.94 -6.30 6.60
CA GLU A 83 -10.51 -6.00 7.96
C GLU A 83 -9.00 -6.21 8.22
N ASN A 84 -8.32 -6.94 7.34
CA ASN A 84 -6.89 -7.21 7.45
C ASN A 84 -6.05 -6.25 6.58
N GLY A 85 -6.69 -5.29 5.92
CA GLY A 85 -6.04 -4.34 5.02
C GLY A 85 -5.73 -4.93 3.63
N ARG A 86 -6.40 -6.01 3.21
CA ARG A 86 -6.24 -6.52 1.83
C ARG A 86 -7.26 -5.89 0.91
N ALA A 87 -6.80 -5.34 -0.21
CA ALA A 87 -7.67 -4.77 -1.23
C ALA A 87 -8.61 -5.83 -1.82
N THR A 88 -9.90 -5.51 -1.87
CA THR A 88 -10.96 -6.39 -2.39
C THR A 88 -11.62 -5.82 -3.63
N GLN A 89 -11.66 -4.49 -3.76
CA GLN A 89 -12.31 -3.79 -4.87
C GLN A 89 -11.53 -2.53 -5.20
N ILE A 90 -11.39 -2.26 -6.49
CA ILE A 90 -10.90 -0.98 -7.02
C ILE A 90 -11.86 -0.48 -8.10
N ALA A 91 -12.05 0.83 -8.16
CA ALA A 91 -12.86 1.47 -9.21
C ALA A 91 -12.33 2.86 -9.54
N GLU A 92 -12.19 3.15 -10.83
CA GLU A 92 -11.81 4.47 -11.31
C GLU A 92 -12.89 5.51 -10.95
N ILE A 93 -12.46 6.67 -10.47
CA ILE A 93 -13.36 7.74 -10.07
C ILE A 93 -13.61 8.64 -11.29
N ASN A 94 -14.83 8.58 -11.82
CA ASN A 94 -15.29 9.56 -12.81
C ASN A 94 -15.66 10.87 -12.10
N ARG A 95 -14.70 11.79 -12.03
CA ARG A 95 -14.95 13.22 -11.80
C ARG A 95 -14.74 14.01 -13.08
#